data_AF-A0A527ZLD9-F1
#
_entry.id   AF-A0A527ZLD9-F1
#
_cell.length_a   1.000
_cell.length_b   1.000
_cell.length_c   1.000
_cell.angle_alpha   90.00
_cell.angle_beta   90.00
_cell.angle_gamma   90.00
#
_symmetry.space_group_name_H-M   'P 1'
#
loop_
_entity.id
_entity.type
_entity.pdbx_description
1 polymer ?
#
loop_
_entity_poly.entity_id
_entity_poly.type
_entity_poly.pdbx_seq_one_letter_code
_entity_poly.pdbx_strand_id
1 'polypeptide(L)'
;RFNDTWTAETIQAEIHNRLDKAAKRRKYRAGKTTPVDYELVWRDRPSHVFLTRDERLIEALSGSVEAVIGRKPALSTSGGTSDARFIKDYCPVVEFGLVGKTMHMVDERVALADLETLTQIYQRFIEDWFEQGAS
;
A
#
# COMPACT_ATOMS: atom_id res chain seq x y z
N ARG A 1 -4.10 -6.21 -6.87
CA ARG A 1 -4.07 -4.82 -6.35
C ARG A 1 -5.45 -4.24 -6.55
N PHE A 2 -6.12 -3.95 -5.46
CA PHE A 2 -7.40 -3.26 -5.43
C PHE A 2 -7.06 -1.78 -5.24
N ASN A 3 -7.79 -0.87 -5.88
CA ASN A 3 -7.79 0.55 -5.52
C ASN A 3 -9.13 0.84 -4.81
N ASP A 4 -9.39 2.09 -4.48
CA ASP A 4 -10.65 2.55 -3.90
C ASP A 4 -11.88 2.38 -4.82
N THR A 5 -11.68 2.06 -6.10
CA THR A 5 -12.77 1.77 -7.05
C THR A 5 -13.15 0.28 -7.13
N TRP A 6 -12.38 -0.62 -6.51
CA TRP A 6 -12.64 -2.07 -6.51
C TRP A 6 -12.78 -2.61 -5.09
N THR A 7 -13.86 -3.33 -4.81
CA THR A 7 -14.05 -4.05 -3.56
C THR A 7 -13.60 -5.50 -3.70
N ALA A 8 -13.50 -6.23 -2.58
CA ALA A 8 -13.20 -7.67 -2.59
C ALA A 8 -14.19 -8.41 -3.50
N GLU A 9 -15.47 -8.09 -3.36
CA GLU A 9 -16.59 -8.69 -4.07
C GLU A 9 -16.52 -8.38 -5.56
N THR A 10 -16.26 -7.13 -5.96
CA THR A 10 -16.23 -6.78 -7.38
C THR A 10 -15.05 -7.40 -8.12
N ILE A 11 -13.88 -7.58 -7.47
CA ILE A 11 -12.78 -8.34 -8.08
C ILE A 11 -13.05 -9.84 -8.10
N GLN A 12 -13.64 -10.41 -7.04
CA GLN A 12 -14.02 -11.83 -7.07
C GLN A 12 -14.98 -12.10 -8.24
N ALA A 13 -15.96 -11.22 -8.46
CA ALA A 13 -16.86 -11.29 -9.60
C ALA A 13 -16.12 -11.14 -10.94
N GLU A 14 -15.19 -10.20 -11.06
CA GLU A 14 -14.40 -10.01 -12.29
C GLU A 14 -13.48 -11.21 -12.58
N ILE A 15 -12.89 -11.83 -11.56
CA ILE A 15 -12.08 -13.05 -11.71
C ILE A 15 -12.96 -14.20 -12.22
N HIS A 16 -14.14 -14.41 -11.61
CA HIS A 16 -15.11 -15.39 -12.11
C HIS A 16 -15.48 -15.14 -13.57
N ASN A 17 -15.85 -13.91 -13.93
CA ASN A 17 -16.22 -13.55 -15.30
C ASN A 17 -15.11 -13.84 -16.32
N ARG A 18 -13.85 -13.57 -15.95
CA ARG A 18 -12.69 -13.87 -16.81
C ARG A 18 -12.47 -15.36 -16.97
N LEU A 19 -12.62 -16.13 -15.90
CA LEU A 19 -12.46 -17.58 -15.92
C LEU A 19 -13.56 -18.25 -16.74
N ASP A 20 -14.81 -17.84 -16.60
CA ASP A 20 -15.93 -18.33 -17.42
C ASP A 20 -15.70 -18.06 -18.91
N LYS A 21 -15.21 -16.87 -19.24
CA LYS A 21 -14.87 -16.53 -20.62
C LYS A 21 -13.70 -17.37 -21.13
N ALA A 22 -12.70 -17.64 -20.29
CA ALA A 22 -11.53 -18.43 -20.64
C ALA A 22 -11.84 -19.92 -20.79
N ALA A 23 -12.68 -20.48 -19.91
CA ALA A 23 -13.12 -21.87 -19.91
C ALA A 23 -13.83 -22.26 -21.21
N LYS A 24 -14.49 -21.29 -21.86
CA LYS A 24 -15.16 -21.47 -23.17
C LYS A 24 -14.22 -21.33 -24.37
N ARG A 25 -12.96 -20.86 -24.19
CA ARG A 25 -12.03 -20.66 -25.31
C ARG A 25 -11.56 -22.00 -25.87
N ARG A 26 -11.69 -22.16 -27.19
CA ARG A 26 -11.32 -23.39 -27.91
C ARG A 26 -9.94 -23.33 -28.57
N LYS A 27 -9.31 -22.14 -28.60
CA LYS A 27 -8.02 -21.88 -29.26
C LYS A 27 -6.93 -22.89 -28.88
N TYR A 28 -6.88 -23.30 -27.61
CA TYR A 28 -5.88 -24.24 -27.11
C TYR A 28 -6.43 -25.66 -26.87
N ARG A 29 -7.68 -25.94 -27.27
CA ARG A 29 -8.35 -27.24 -27.09
C ARG A 29 -9.17 -27.62 -28.34
N ALA A 30 -8.48 -27.84 -29.45
CA ALA A 30 -9.12 -28.30 -30.69
C ALA A 30 -9.87 -29.62 -30.44
N GLY A 31 -11.09 -29.74 -30.97
CA GLY A 31 -11.93 -30.94 -30.85
C GLY A 31 -12.76 -31.06 -29.57
N LYS A 32 -12.53 -30.24 -28.53
CA LYS A 32 -13.37 -30.23 -27.32
C LYS A 32 -14.53 -29.23 -27.47
N THR A 33 -15.74 -29.64 -27.05
CA THR A 33 -16.99 -28.86 -27.15
C THR A 33 -17.49 -28.36 -25.80
N THR A 34 -17.15 -29.02 -24.70
CA THR A 34 -17.51 -28.61 -23.35
C THR A 34 -16.56 -27.53 -22.83
N PRO A 35 -16.97 -26.66 -21.88
CA PRO A 35 -16.05 -25.78 -21.15
C PRO A 35 -15.03 -26.56 -20.30
N VAL A 36 -14.05 -25.84 -19.74
CA VAL A 36 -13.20 -26.37 -18.64
C VAL A 36 -13.93 -26.16 -17.33
N ASP A 37 -14.04 -27.22 -16.52
CA ASP A 37 -14.54 -27.12 -15.16
C ASP A 37 -13.45 -26.60 -14.22
N TYR A 38 -13.83 -25.73 -13.29
CA TYR A 38 -12.93 -25.17 -12.29
C TYR A 38 -13.68 -24.86 -11.00
N GLU A 39 -12.94 -24.83 -9.90
CA GLU A 39 -13.43 -24.41 -8.59
C GLU A 39 -12.55 -23.27 -8.08
N LEU A 40 -13.16 -22.27 -7.46
CA LEU A 40 -12.45 -21.18 -6.79
C LEU A 40 -12.67 -21.27 -5.29
N VAL A 41 -11.58 -21.38 -4.55
CA VAL A 41 -11.56 -21.28 -3.10
C VAL A 41 -10.86 -19.99 -2.72
N TRP A 42 -11.59 -19.07 -2.09
CA TRP A 42 -11.04 -17.81 -1.60
C TRP A 42 -10.50 -18.01 -0.19
N ARG A 43 -9.30 -17.48 0.08
CA ARG A 43 -8.77 -17.43 1.45
C ARG A 43 -9.33 -16.20 2.16
N ASP A 44 -9.63 -16.36 3.45
CA ASP A 44 -10.22 -15.30 4.26
C ASP A 44 -9.27 -14.13 4.51
N ARG A 45 -9.87 -12.94 4.63
CA ARG A 45 -9.28 -11.62 4.97
C ARG A 45 -8.44 -10.98 3.87
N PRO A 46 -9.07 -10.48 2.79
CA PRO A 46 -8.39 -9.58 1.88
C PRO A 46 -7.90 -8.34 2.64
N SER A 47 -6.71 -7.87 2.30
CA SER A 47 -6.21 -6.61 2.84
C SER A 47 -6.97 -5.45 2.22
N HIS A 48 -7.77 -4.77 3.04
CA HIS A 48 -8.50 -3.59 2.57
C HIS A 48 -7.55 -2.46 2.22
N VAL A 49 -7.89 -1.75 1.14
CA VAL A 49 -7.25 -0.49 0.79
C VAL A 49 -7.61 0.57 1.81
N PHE A 50 -6.70 1.51 2.04
CA PHE A 50 -6.98 2.69 2.84
C PHE A 50 -6.38 3.92 2.17
N LEU A 51 -6.99 5.07 2.46
CA LEU A 51 -6.52 6.37 2.02
C LEU A 51 -6.55 7.30 3.22
N THR A 52 -5.40 7.86 3.54
CA THR A 52 -5.27 8.85 4.61
C THR A 52 -5.81 10.18 4.12
N ARG A 53 -6.78 10.73 4.86
CA ARG A 53 -7.42 12.03 4.56
C ARG A 53 -7.14 13.09 5.61
N ASP A 54 -6.32 12.78 6.62
CA ASP A 54 -5.96 13.71 7.67
C ASP A 54 -4.89 14.68 7.15
N GLU A 55 -5.33 15.86 6.72
CA GLU A 55 -4.47 16.91 6.18
C GLU A 55 -3.44 17.38 7.21
N ARG A 56 -3.83 17.50 8.49
CA ARG A 56 -2.93 17.92 9.57
C ARG A 56 -1.77 16.94 9.72
N LEU A 57 -2.05 15.64 9.75
CA LEU A 57 -1.03 14.60 9.85
C LEU A 57 -0.12 14.58 8.62
N ILE A 58 -0.70 14.69 7.43
CA ILE A 58 0.05 14.71 6.16
C ILE A 58 0.96 15.94 6.10
N GLU A 59 0.45 17.12 6.45
CA GLU A 59 1.20 18.38 6.42
C GLU A 59 2.30 18.43 7.47
N ALA A 60 2.02 17.97 8.70
CA ALA A 60 3.02 17.92 9.76
C ALA A 60 4.22 17.06 9.34
N LEU A 61 3.97 15.83 8.88
CA LEU A 61 5.05 14.96 8.42
C LEU A 61 5.76 15.52 7.18
N SER A 62 5.01 16.07 6.21
CA SER A 62 5.60 16.68 5.01
C SER A 62 6.50 17.87 5.36
N GLY A 63 6.09 18.67 6.34
CA GLY A 63 6.85 19.81 6.85
C GLY A 63 8.14 19.37 7.55
N SER A 64 8.10 18.34 8.38
CA SER A 64 9.31 17.81 9.03
C SER A 64 10.29 17.20 8.01
N VAL A 65 9.79 16.52 6.97
CA VAL A 65 10.63 16.04 5.85
C VAL A 65 11.29 17.21 5.11
N GLU A 66 10.51 18.24 4.77
CA GLU A 66 11.01 19.43 4.07
C GLU A 66 12.03 20.20 4.91
N ALA A 67 11.84 20.30 6.23
CA ALA A 67 12.77 20.96 7.14
C ALA A 67 14.13 20.25 7.21
N VAL A 68 14.17 18.92 7.15
CA VAL A 68 15.41 18.14 7.24
C VAL A 68 16.12 18.03 5.88
N ILE A 69 15.36 17.77 4.81
CA ILE A 69 15.93 17.48 3.48
C ILE A 69 15.95 18.72 2.55
N GLY A 70 15.21 19.77 2.89
CA GLY A 70 15.06 20.98 2.07
C GLY A 70 14.17 20.79 0.84
N ARG A 71 13.37 19.72 0.80
CA ARG A 71 12.47 19.40 -0.32
C ARG A 71 11.16 18.81 0.18
N LYS A 72 10.04 19.29 -0.38
CA LYS A 72 8.72 18.73 -0.10
C LYS A 72 8.60 17.31 -0.65
N PRO A 73 8.17 16.31 0.15
CA PRO A 73 7.96 14.96 -0.34
C PRO A 73 6.75 14.90 -1.29
N ALA A 74 6.81 13.99 -2.27
CA ALA A 74 5.65 13.66 -3.08
C ALA A 74 4.71 12.73 -2.29
N LEU A 75 3.42 13.07 -2.25
CA LEU A 75 2.40 12.18 -1.69
C LEU A 75 2.17 11.02 -2.65
N SER A 76 2.20 9.80 -2.13
CA SER A 76 2.06 8.60 -2.96
C SER A 76 1.10 7.59 -2.33
N THR A 77 0.25 7.02 -3.18
CA THR A 77 -0.54 5.80 -2.87
C THR A 77 0.14 4.55 -3.44
N SER A 78 1.38 4.67 -3.93
CA SER A 78 2.18 3.55 -4.39
C SER A 78 2.67 2.75 -3.18
N GLY A 79 2.42 1.45 -3.17
CA GLY A 79 2.89 0.60 -2.07
C GLY A 79 2.44 -0.84 -2.21
N GLY A 80 2.99 -1.66 -1.32
CA GLY A 80 2.47 -2.98 -1.01
C GLY A 80 1.38 -2.90 0.05
N THR A 81 1.01 -4.07 0.58
CA THR A 81 0.20 -4.13 1.79
C THR A 81 1.11 -3.97 3.00
N SER A 82 0.67 -3.22 4.01
CA SER A 82 1.35 -3.05 5.29
C SER A 82 0.39 -3.26 6.47
N ASP A 83 0.93 -3.23 7.69
CA ASP A 83 0.14 -3.34 8.92
C ASP A 83 -0.76 -2.14 9.20
N ALA A 84 -0.52 -1.01 8.51
CA ALA A 84 -1.41 0.16 8.55
C ALA A 84 -2.87 -0.21 8.24
N ARG A 85 -3.10 -1.26 7.44
CA ARG A 85 -4.44 -1.79 7.13
C ARG A 85 -5.25 -2.19 8.37
N PHE A 86 -4.60 -2.54 9.48
CA PHE A 86 -5.25 -2.91 10.72
C PHE A 86 -5.48 -1.73 11.65
N ILE A 87 -4.69 -0.66 11.50
CA ILE A 87 -4.68 0.49 12.41
C ILE A 87 -5.56 1.62 11.87
N LYS A 88 -5.69 1.75 10.54
CA LYS A 88 -6.38 2.86 9.86
C LYS A 88 -7.85 3.07 10.27
N ASP A 89 -8.50 2.04 10.80
CA ASP A 89 -9.89 2.12 11.29
C ASP A 89 -10.00 2.70 12.71
N TYR A 90 -8.88 2.82 13.42
CA TYR A 90 -8.80 3.33 14.79
C TYR A 90 -8.24 4.75 14.86
N CYS A 91 -7.32 5.11 13.97
CA CYS A 91 -6.74 6.45 13.91
C CYS A 91 -6.21 6.78 12.51
N PRO A 92 -5.95 8.08 12.23
CA PRO A 92 -5.20 8.48 11.04
C PRO A 92 -3.82 7.80 10.99
N VAL A 93 -3.44 7.28 9.81
CA VAL A 93 -2.16 6.59 9.60
C VAL A 93 -1.45 7.20 8.41
N VAL A 94 -0.16 7.49 8.52
CA VAL A 94 0.72 7.80 7.39
C VAL A 94 1.89 6.82 7.38
N GLU A 95 2.38 6.51 6.19
CA GLU A 95 3.52 5.63 6.01
C GLU A 95 4.70 6.41 5.45
N PHE A 96 5.83 6.30 6.12
CA PHE A 96 7.08 6.95 5.74
C PHE A 96 8.25 6.08 6.18
N GLY A 97 9.33 6.09 5.41
CA GLY A 97 10.47 5.22 5.68
C GLY A 97 11.56 5.33 4.62
N LEU A 98 12.54 4.43 4.72
CA LEU A 98 13.68 4.37 3.81
C LEU A 98 13.26 4.05 2.37
N VAL A 99 14.10 4.48 1.42
CA VAL A 99 13.96 4.06 0.03
C VAL A 99 14.38 2.59 -0.09
N GLY A 100 13.41 1.69 -0.25
CA GLY A 100 13.60 0.24 -0.32
C GLY A 100 14.26 -0.28 -1.60
N LYS A 101 15.40 0.28 -2.03
CA LYS A 101 16.10 -0.15 -3.27
C LYS A 101 16.48 -1.63 -3.28
N THR A 102 16.81 -2.18 -2.11
CA THR A 102 17.17 -3.59 -1.93
C THR A 102 16.18 -4.35 -1.06
N MET A 103 14.99 -3.80 -0.81
CA MET A 103 13.99 -4.42 0.07
C MET A 103 13.57 -5.79 -0.49
N HIS A 104 13.53 -6.82 0.35
CA HIS A 104 13.25 -8.22 -0.03
C HIS A 104 14.29 -8.86 -0.98
N MET A 105 15.51 -8.32 -1.04
CA MET A 105 16.62 -8.92 -1.78
C MET A 105 17.61 -9.59 -0.83
N VAL A 106 18.43 -10.52 -1.35
CA VAL A 106 19.61 -11.00 -0.62
C VAL A 106 20.56 -9.81 -0.39
N ASP A 107 21.22 -9.76 0.77
CA ASP A 107 22.08 -8.65 1.21
C ASP A 107 21.35 -7.29 1.25
N GLU A 108 20.11 -7.30 1.72
CA GLU A 108 19.34 -6.08 1.99
C GLU A 108 20.15 -5.11 2.88
N ARG A 109 20.31 -3.87 2.39
CA ARG A 109 21.15 -2.86 3.03
C ARG A 109 20.66 -1.45 2.75
N VAL A 110 21.06 -0.53 3.61
CA VAL A 110 20.81 0.90 3.46
C VAL A 110 22.09 1.69 3.71
N ALA A 111 22.21 2.87 3.11
CA ALA A 111 23.27 3.80 3.48
C ALA A 111 23.03 4.33 4.90
N LEU A 112 24.09 4.39 5.72
CA LEU A 112 23.99 4.94 7.08
C LEU A 112 23.47 6.39 7.08
N ALA A 113 23.88 7.20 6.10
CA ALA A 113 23.39 8.57 5.95
C ALA A 113 21.86 8.65 5.72
N ASP A 114 21.26 7.69 5.02
CA ASP A 114 19.81 7.65 4.82
C ASP A 114 19.11 7.29 6.15
N LEU A 115 19.70 6.41 6.95
CA LEU A 115 19.18 6.03 8.27
C LEU A 115 19.28 7.18 9.29
N GLU A 116 20.39 7.91 9.29
CA GLU A 116 20.58 9.12 10.11
C GLU A 116 19.58 10.20 9.73
N THR A 117 19.41 10.44 8.43
CA THR A 117 18.42 11.40 7.89
C THR A 117 17.00 11.01 8.30
N LEU A 118 16.65 9.72 8.17
CA LEU A 118 15.34 9.22 8.59
C LEU A 118 15.10 9.44 10.09
N THR A 119 16.13 9.22 10.91
CA THR A 119 16.07 9.43 12.36
C THR A 119 15.77 10.90 12.70
N GLN A 120 16.46 11.83 12.05
CA GLN A 120 16.23 13.27 12.22
C GLN A 120 14.80 13.67 11.85
N ILE A 121 14.25 13.11 10.78
CA ILE A 121 12.87 13.39 10.35
C ILE A 121 11.87 12.88 11.39
N TYR A 122 12.03 11.64 11.87
CA TYR A 122 11.13 11.11 12.89
C TYR A 122 11.18 11.92 14.18
N GLN A 123 12.39 12.27 14.64
CA GLN A 123 12.55 13.10 15.82
C GLN A 123 11.80 14.43 15.66
N ARG A 124 12.06 15.14 14.57
CA ARG A 124 11.45 16.44 14.30
C ARG A 124 9.93 16.34 14.19
N PHE A 125 9.42 15.32 13.51
CA PHE A 125 7.98 15.09 13.38
C PHE A 125 7.31 14.85 14.74
N ILE A 126 7.92 14.04 15.61
CA ILE A 126 7.38 13.79 16.95
C ILE A 126 7.38 15.08 17.78
N GLU A 127 8.47 15.86 17.75
CA GLU A 127 8.56 17.16 18.42
C GLU A 127 7.45 18.12 17.92
N ASP A 128 7.40 18.37 16.61
CA ASP A 128 6.42 19.27 15.98
C ASP A 128 4.97 18.83 16.26
N TRP A 129 4.68 17.52 16.18
CA TRP A 129 3.33 16.97 16.32
C TRP A 129 2.77 17.16 17.74
N PHE A 130 3.60 16.91 18.76
CA PHE A 130 3.16 17.01 20.15
C PHE A 130 3.27 18.43 20.72
N GLU A 131 4.17 19.28 20.23
CA GLU A 131 4.19 20.70 20.59
C GLU A 131 2.90 21.42 20.15
N GLN A 132 2.40 21.11 18.94
CA GLN A 132 1.14 21.66 18.43
C GLN A 132 -0.13 21.11 19.13
N GLY A 133 0.00 20.07 19.93
CA GLY A 133 -1.11 19.49 20.72
C GLY A 133 -1.22 20.06 22.13
N ALA A 134 -0.20 20.81 22.58
CA ALA A 134 -0.12 21.38 23.93
C ALA A 134 -0.69 22.81 24.04
N SER A 135 -1.16 23.38 22.94
CA SER A 135 -1.71 24.74 22.81
C SER A 135 -3.22 24.75 22.62
#